data_AF-A0A950K9J1-F1
#
_entry.id   AF-A0A950K9J1-F1
#
_cell.length_a   1.000
_cell.length_b   1.000
_cell.length_c   1.000
_cell.angle_alpha   90.00
_cell.angle_beta   90.00
_cell.angle_gamma   90.00
#
_symmetry.space_group_name_H-M   'P 1'
#
loop_
_entity.id
_entity.type
_entity.pdbx_description
1 polymer ?
#
loop_
_entity_poly.entity_id
_entity_poly.type
_entity_poly.pdbx_seq_one_letter_code
_entity_poly.pdbx_strand_id
1 'polypeptide(L)'
;MNSGKFWVLGLLSLGAVAGLIAVTYWKRPENSVRWSFTQIHTSLVRGKKDAAARFLTPRMTFNGKDLSAAEFLTTYSLDRQTDEIDTVPCPSVPAHWTVIMSGQSYCFVQEGPLWKLHVVGTPPCRCR
;
A
#
# COMPACT_ATOMS: atom_id res chain seq x y z
N MET A 1 24.59 -4.25 -43.71
CA MET A 1 24.75 -3.38 -42.52
C MET A 1 23.44 -3.08 -41.76
N ASN A 2 22.36 -3.87 -41.92
CA ASN A 2 21.05 -3.56 -41.30
C ASN A 2 20.74 -4.38 -40.03
N SER A 3 21.45 -5.48 -39.78
CA SER A 3 21.19 -6.37 -38.63
C SER A 3 21.33 -5.66 -37.27
N GLY A 4 22.33 -4.77 -37.12
CA GLY A 4 22.52 -4.01 -35.89
C GLY A 4 21.38 -3.01 -35.58
N LYS A 5 20.76 -2.41 -36.61
CA LYS A 5 19.65 -1.47 -36.41
C LYS A 5 18.38 -2.20 -35.94
N PHE A 6 18.11 -3.40 -36.45
CA PHE A 6 16.98 -4.21 -35.99
C PHE A 6 17.15 -4.66 -34.53
N TRP A 7 18.37 -5.00 -34.11
CA TRP A 7 18.65 -5.31 -32.70
C TRP A 7 18.40 -4.12 -31.76
N VAL A 8 18.86 -2.93 -32.13
CA VAL A 8 18.62 -1.70 -31.34
C VAL A 8 17.12 -1.40 -31.26
N LEU A 9 16.39 -1.48 -32.37
CA LEU A 9 14.95 -1.28 -32.38
C LEU A 9 14.21 -2.35 -31.56
N GLY A 10 14.67 -3.60 -31.59
CA GLY A 10 14.13 -4.69 -30.78
C GLY A 10 14.29 -4.43 -29.28
N LEU A 11 15.48 -4.03 -28.83
CA LEU A 11 15.75 -3.71 -27.42
C LEU A 11 14.95 -2.49 -26.95
N LEU A 12 14.87 -1.43 -27.76
CA LEU A 12 14.06 -0.25 -27.44
C LEU A 12 12.57 -0.60 -27.32
N SER A 13 12.06 -1.45 -28.21
CA SER A 13 10.67 -1.89 -28.18
C SER A 13 10.37 -2.73 -26.94
N LEU A 14 11.25 -3.66 -26.58
CA LEU A 14 11.14 -4.44 -25.34
C LEU A 14 11.16 -3.54 -24.09
N GLY A 15 12.07 -2.56 -24.06
CA GLY A 15 12.13 -1.58 -22.97
C GLY A 15 10.85 -0.75 -22.84
N ALA A 16 10.30 -0.29 -23.97
CA ALA A 16 9.05 0.47 -23.99
C ALA A 16 7.85 -0.36 -23.49
N VAL A 17 7.73 -1.60 -23.94
CA VAL A 17 6.67 -2.52 -23.51
C VAL A 17 6.80 -2.84 -22.02
N ALA A 18 8.00 -3.15 -21.54
CA ALA A 18 8.25 -3.39 -20.12
C ALA A 18 7.89 -2.17 -19.26
N GLY A 19 8.25 -0.96 -19.71
CA GLY A 19 7.87 0.29 -19.06
C GLY A 19 6.35 0.48 -19.00
N LEU A 20 5.62 0.21 -20.08
CA LEU A 20 4.17 0.33 -20.12
C LEU A 20 3.47 -0.68 -19.19
N ILE A 21 3.98 -1.91 -19.14
CA ILE A 21 3.49 -2.94 -18.20
C ILE A 21 3.73 -2.49 -16.76
N ALA A 22 4.91 -1.98 -16.43
CA ALA A 22 5.20 -1.49 -15.09
C ALA A 22 4.27 -0.33 -14.69
N VAL A 23 4.06 0.65 -15.57
CA VAL A 23 3.15 1.78 -15.30
C VAL A 23 1.72 1.32 -15.09
N THR A 24 1.22 0.41 -15.95
CA THR A 24 -0.15 -0.12 -15.82
C THR A 24 -0.34 -0.98 -14.58
N TYR A 25 0.69 -1.74 -14.18
CA TYR A 25 0.70 -2.49 -12.93
C TYR A 25 0.53 -1.56 -11.72
N TRP A 26 1.31 -0.47 -11.65
CA TRP A 26 1.25 0.48 -10.53
C TRP A 26 -0.01 1.36 -10.54
N LYS A 27 -0.63 1.58 -11.70
CA LYS A 27 -1.92 2.29 -11.78
C LYS A 27 -3.09 1.54 -11.13
N ARG A 28 -2.95 0.23 -10.87
CA ARG A 28 -3.99 -0.53 -10.16
C ARG A 28 -3.94 -0.19 -8.66
N PRO A 29 -5.05 0.30 -8.07
CA PRO A 29 -5.09 0.64 -6.64
C PRO A 29 -4.65 -0.50 -5.74
N GLU A 30 -5.09 -1.72 -6.02
CA GLU A 30 -4.73 -2.95 -5.32
C GLU A 30 -3.20 -3.07 -5.11
N ASN A 31 -2.43 -2.94 -6.18
CA ASN A 31 -0.98 -3.06 -6.15
C ASN A 31 -0.31 -1.92 -5.37
N SER A 32 -0.80 -0.69 -5.57
CA SER A 32 -0.27 0.49 -4.89
C SER A 32 -0.55 0.46 -3.38
N VAL A 33 -1.74 0.02 -2.99
CA VAL A 33 -2.17 -0.13 -1.60
C VAL A 33 -1.36 -1.22 -0.91
N ARG A 34 -1.22 -2.39 -1.56
CA ARG A 34 -0.37 -3.48 -1.06
C ARG A 34 1.07 -3.03 -0.86
N TRP A 35 1.61 -2.23 -1.78
CA TRP A 35 2.95 -1.67 -1.62
C TRP A 35 3.06 -0.69 -0.44
N SER A 36 2.13 0.25 -0.28
CA SER A 36 2.09 1.14 0.89
C SER A 36 2.04 0.34 2.20
N PHE A 37 1.18 -0.68 2.26
CA PHE A 37 1.07 -1.58 3.40
C PHE A 37 2.40 -2.28 3.72
N THR A 38 3.07 -2.84 2.70
CA THR A 38 4.38 -3.48 2.84
C THR A 38 5.46 -2.49 3.29
N GLN A 39 5.45 -1.24 2.81
CA GLN A 39 6.40 -0.20 3.24
C GLN A 39 6.21 0.15 4.72
N ILE A 40 4.97 0.26 5.20
CA ILE A 40 4.66 0.46 6.62
C ILE A 40 5.23 -0.70 7.44
N HIS A 41 4.87 -1.93 7.08
CA HIS A 41 5.27 -3.13 7.81
C HIS A 41 6.80 -3.28 7.84
N THR A 42 7.45 -3.19 6.69
CA THR A 42 8.91 -3.31 6.57
C THR A 42 9.62 -2.21 7.36
N SER A 43 9.12 -0.98 7.32
CA SER A 43 9.71 0.14 8.07
C SER A 43 9.59 -0.07 9.56
N LEU A 44 8.44 -0.55 10.05
CA LEU A 44 8.21 -0.88 11.45
C LEU A 44 9.09 -2.04 11.93
N VAL A 45 9.19 -3.13 11.16
CA VAL A 45 10.11 -4.25 11.47
C VAL A 45 11.56 -3.77 11.58
N ARG A 46 11.96 -2.83 10.72
CA ARG A 46 13.32 -2.25 10.71
C ARG A 46 13.51 -1.12 11.74
N GLY A 47 12.51 -0.82 12.58
CA GLY A 47 12.57 0.27 13.56
C GLY A 47 12.55 1.68 12.97
N LYS A 48 12.28 1.84 11.66
CA LYS A 48 12.26 3.13 10.95
C LYS A 48 10.88 3.77 11.00
N LYS A 49 10.45 4.20 12.19
CA LYS A 49 9.10 4.77 12.42
C LYS A 49 8.81 6.00 11.55
N ASP A 50 9.80 6.87 11.33
CA ASP A 50 9.64 8.06 10.47
C ASP A 50 9.36 7.72 9.00
N ALA A 51 9.90 6.59 8.52
CA ALA A 51 9.62 6.12 7.17
C ALA A 51 8.18 5.57 7.06
N ALA A 52 7.71 4.85 8.09
CA ALA A 52 6.34 4.38 8.17
C ALA A 52 5.33 5.55 8.22
N ALA A 53 5.66 6.62 8.98
CA ALA A 53 4.79 7.79 9.16
C ALA A 53 4.36 8.46 7.84
N ARG A 54 5.19 8.37 6.78
CA ARG A 54 4.86 8.93 5.44
C ARG A 54 3.64 8.29 4.79
N PHE A 55 3.35 7.05 5.18
CA PHE A 55 2.23 6.26 4.68
C PHE A 55 1.03 6.28 5.63
N LEU A 56 1.06 7.13 6.66
CA LEU A 56 -0.04 7.30 7.60
C LEU A 56 -0.70 8.66 7.39
N THR A 57 -2.02 8.72 7.52
CA THR A 57 -2.70 10.01 7.65
C THR A 57 -2.36 10.66 8.99
N PRO A 58 -2.41 12.00 9.12
CA PRO A 58 -2.07 12.68 10.38
C PRO A 58 -2.91 12.21 11.57
N ARG A 59 -4.18 11.85 11.30
CA ARG A 59 -5.11 11.24 12.24
C ARG A 59 -5.61 9.92 11.69
N MET A 60 -5.64 8.93 12.55
CA MET A 60 -5.99 7.55 12.23
C MET A 60 -6.99 7.02 13.25
N THR A 61 -7.83 6.09 12.84
CA THR A 61 -8.67 5.33 13.78
C THR A 61 -8.08 3.94 13.95
N PHE A 62 -7.68 3.58 15.17
CA PHE A 62 -7.20 2.25 15.53
C PHE A 62 -8.16 1.59 16.51
N ASN A 63 -8.77 0.46 16.11
CA ASN A 63 -9.76 -0.27 16.90
C ASN A 63 -10.87 0.63 17.47
N GLY A 64 -11.35 1.57 16.67
CA GLY A 64 -12.40 2.53 17.05
C GLY A 64 -11.93 3.71 17.90
N LYS A 65 -10.64 3.83 18.19
CA LYS A 65 -10.05 5.00 18.87
C LYS A 65 -9.31 5.89 17.89
N ASP A 66 -9.54 7.18 17.95
CA ASP A 66 -8.78 8.14 17.16
C ASP A 66 -7.43 8.41 17.80
N LEU A 67 -6.37 8.22 17.01
CA LEU A 67 -4.97 8.41 17.38
C LEU A 67 -4.29 9.32 16.35
N SER A 68 -3.28 10.05 16.79
CA SER A 68 -2.31 10.62 15.86
C SER A 68 -1.44 9.53 15.23
N ALA A 69 -0.84 9.81 14.07
CA ALA A 69 0.13 8.90 13.46
C ALA A 69 1.27 8.51 14.42
N ALA A 70 1.74 9.45 15.24
CA ALA A 70 2.78 9.21 16.23
C ALA A 70 2.34 8.22 17.31
N GLU A 71 1.14 8.40 17.87
CA GLU A 71 0.56 7.49 18.87
C GLU A 71 0.27 6.11 18.27
N PHE A 72 -0.17 6.06 17.01
CA PHE A 72 -0.32 4.79 16.30
C PHE A 72 1.02 4.05 16.20
N LEU A 73 2.11 4.73 15.79
CA LEU A 73 3.44 4.12 15.64
C LEU A 73 4.08 3.68 16.96
N THR A 74 3.61 4.19 18.10
CA THR A 74 4.03 3.70 19.43
C THR A 74 3.15 2.57 19.94
N THR A 75 1.86 2.59 19.63
CA THR A 75 0.86 1.62 20.11
C THR A 75 0.81 0.36 19.25
N TYR A 76 1.04 0.49 17.95
CA TYR A 76 0.87 -0.59 16.99
C TYR A 76 2.01 -1.62 17.11
N SER A 77 1.62 -2.86 17.42
CA SER A 77 2.49 -4.03 17.39
C SER A 77 2.20 -4.87 16.15
N LEU A 78 3.24 -5.20 15.40
CA LEU A 78 3.14 -6.16 14.32
C LEU A 78 2.97 -7.56 14.90
N ASP A 79 1.87 -8.22 14.53
CA ASP A 79 1.77 -9.66 14.75
C ASP A 79 2.71 -10.39 13.78
N ARG A 80 3.38 -11.44 14.25
CA ARG A 80 4.44 -12.14 13.48
C ARG A 80 3.90 -13.15 12.47
N GLN A 81 2.62 -13.51 12.54
CA GLN A 81 2.00 -14.45 11.62
C GLN A 81 1.44 -13.71 10.42
N THR A 82 1.97 -14.03 9.23
CA THR A 82 1.57 -13.43 7.95
C THR A 82 1.59 -14.50 6.87
N ASP A 83 0.49 -15.24 6.75
CA ASP A 83 0.41 -16.29 5.74
C ASP A 83 -0.43 -15.84 4.53
N GLU A 84 -1.32 -14.85 4.71
CA GLU A 84 -2.15 -14.33 3.63
C GLU A 84 -2.44 -12.82 3.78
N ILE A 85 -2.26 -12.10 2.68
CA ILE A 85 -2.60 -10.68 2.54
C ILE A 85 -3.60 -10.58 1.41
N ASP A 86 -4.83 -10.18 1.72
CA ASP A 86 -5.87 -9.91 0.74
C ASP A 86 -6.05 -8.40 0.57
N THR A 87 -6.41 -7.95 -0.62
CA THR A 87 -6.63 -6.53 -0.94
C THR A 87 -7.94 -6.37 -1.68
N VAL A 88 -8.88 -5.68 -1.05
CA VAL A 88 -10.24 -5.53 -1.54
C VAL A 88 -10.68 -4.06 -1.54
N PRO A 89 -11.60 -3.64 -2.42
CA PRO A 89 -12.24 -2.33 -2.30
C PRO A 89 -12.90 -2.18 -0.93
N CYS A 90 -12.86 -0.98 -0.35
CA CYS A 90 -13.56 -0.75 0.90
C CYS A 90 -15.08 -0.81 0.66
N PRO A 91 -15.84 -1.62 1.44
CA PRO A 91 -17.29 -1.72 1.27
C PRO A 91 -18.03 -0.45 1.70
N SER A 92 -17.42 0.35 2.58
CA SER A 92 -18.05 1.56 3.15
C SER A 92 -17.81 2.81 2.31
N VAL A 93 -16.64 2.92 1.66
CA VAL A 93 -16.23 4.12 0.89
C VAL A 93 -15.59 3.69 -0.43
N PRO A 94 -16.22 3.93 -1.60
CA PRO A 94 -15.74 3.43 -2.90
C PRO A 94 -14.34 3.90 -3.31
N ALA A 95 -13.89 5.05 -2.82
CA ALA A 95 -12.56 5.58 -3.12
C ALA A 95 -11.45 4.96 -2.25
N HIS A 96 -11.81 4.18 -1.22
CA HIS A 96 -10.86 3.57 -0.29
C HIS A 96 -10.62 2.11 -0.62
N TRP A 97 -9.48 1.62 -0.17
CA TRP A 97 -9.05 0.24 -0.36
C TRP A 97 -8.62 -0.35 0.97
N THR A 98 -8.94 -1.62 1.17
CA THR A 98 -8.68 -2.33 2.42
C THR A 98 -7.71 -3.47 2.17
N VAL A 99 -6.65 -3.53 2.97
CA VAL A 99 -5.82 -4.73 3.10
C VAL A 99 -6.32 -5.53 4.28
N ILE A 100 -6.49 -6.84 4.13
CA ILE A 100 -6.85 -7.76 5.21
C ILE A 100 -5.64 -8.65 5.49
N MET A 101 -5.19 -8.65 6.74
CA MET A 101 -4.09 -9.49 7.21
C MET A 101 -4.34 -9.90 8.65
N SER A 102 -4.20 -11.20 8.95
CA SER A 102 -4.28 -11.74 10.32
C SER A 102 -5.54 -11.31 11.09
N GLY A 103 -6.69 -11.31 10.42
CA GLY A 103 -7.97 -10.91 11.00
C GLY A 103 -8.11 -9.41 11.27
N GLN A 104 -7.16 -8.59 10.80
CA GLN A 104 -7.22 -7.13 10.83
C GLN A 104 -7.47 -6.57 9.43
N SER A 105 -8.19 -5.47 9.38
CA SER A 105 -8.44 -4.65 8.20
C SER A 105 -7.65 -3.35 8.32
N TYR A 106 -7.01 -2.96 7.23
CA TYR A 106 -6.18 -1.78 7.10
C TYR A 106 -6.73 -0.96 5.94
N CYS A 107 -7.43 0.13 6.22
CA CYS A 107 -8.07 0.96 5.20
C CYS A 107 -7.16 2.11 4.78
N PHE A 108 -7.07 2.29 3.46
CA PHE A 108 -6.23 3.26 2.81
C PHE A 108 -7.06 4.24 1.99
N VAL A 109 -6.66 5.50 2.08
CA VAL A 109 -7.15 6.60 1.24
C VAL A 109 -6.03 7.09 0.34
N GLN A 110 -6.36 7.49 -0.89
CA GLN A 110 -5.38 8.05 -1.81
C GLN A 110 -5.13 9.54 -1.50
N GLU A 111 -3.88 9.89 -1.19
CA GLU A 111 -3.41 11.26 -1.05
C GLU A 111 -2.27 11.52 -2.05
N GLY A 112 -2.61 12.16 -3.17
CA GLY A 112 -1.69 12.37 -4.28
C GLY A 112 -1.21 11.04 -4.87
N PRO A 113 0.10 10.78 -4.97
CA PRO A 113 0.62 9.52 -5.50
C PRO A 113 0.65 8.38 -4.47
N LEU A 114 0.33 8.65 -3.20
CA LEU A 114 0.47 7.68 -2.11
C LEU A 114 -0.89 7.22 -1.60
N TRP A 115 -0.95 5.95 -1.20
CA TRP A 115 -2.04 5.41 -0.40
C TRP A 115 -1.65 5.46 1.06
N LYS A 116 -2.41 6.21 1.85
CA LYS A 116 -2.16 6.41 3.27
C LYS A 116 -3.15 5.65 4.13
N LEU A 117 -2.63 4.98 5.13
CA LEU A 117 -3.41 4.25 6.12
C LEU A 117 -4.11 5.24 7.05
N HIS A 118 -5.43 5.10 7.17
CA HIS A 118 -6.24 5.97 8.01
C HIS A 118 -7.14 5.21 9.00
N VAL A 119 -7.41 3.93 8.76
CA VAL A 119 -8.18 3.09 9.70
C VAL A 119 -7.53 1.72 9.82
N VAL A 120 -7.44 1.21 11.06
CA VAL A 120 -7.06 -0.17 11.37
C VAL A 120 -8.06 -0.73 12.37
N GLY A 121 -8.57 -1.93 12.12
CA GLY A 121 -9.46 -2.62 13.06
C GLY A 121 -10.00 -3.93 12.50
N THR A 122 -11.03 -4.50 13.12
CA THR A 122 -11.59 -5.77 12.66
C THR A 122 -12.41 -5.62 11.37
N PRO A 123 -12.29 -6.58 10.41
CA PRO A 123 -13.15 -6.63 9.24
C PRO A 123 -14.64 -6.77 9.62
N PRO A 124 -15.58 -6.32 8.75
CA PRO A 124 -15.34 -5.51 7.55
C PRO A 124 -14.94 -4.08 7.92
N CYS A 125 -14.19 -3.41 7.04
CA CYS A 125 -13.81 -2.02 7.26
C CYS A 125 -15.04 -1.10 7.40
N ARG A 126 -15.10 -0.32 8.48
CA ARG A 126 -16.18 0.61 8.80
C ARG A 126 -15.75 2.08 8.74
N CYS A 127 -14.81 2.41 7.85
CA CYS A 127 -14.39 3.80 7.70
C CYS A 127 -15.56 4.66 7.20
N ARG A 128 -15.58 5.92 7.65
CA ARG A 128 -16.55 6.94 7.24
C ARG A 128 -15.82 8.05 6.49
#